data_AF-A0A4U0GQ87-F1
#
_entry.id   AF-A0A4U0GQ87-F1
#
_cell.length_a   1.000
_cell.length_b   1.000
_cell.length_c   1.000
_cell.angle_alpha   90.00
_cell.angle_beta   90.00
_cell.angle_gamma   90.00
#
_symmetry.space_group_name_H-M   'P 1'
#
loop_
_entity.id
_entity.type
_entity.pdbx_description
1 polymer ?
#
loop_
_entity_poly.entity_id
_entity_poly.type
_entity_poly.pdbx_seq_one_letter_code
_entity_poly.pdbx_strand_id
1 'polypeptide(L)'
;MSKTAKRLNTQEERKIVSRAAKKASSTAFRISTALELPIQIVQGKKIVLKEANGTTRELKKINQVKSRIALTKGTKICLQPKC
;
A
#
# COMPACT_ATOMS: atom_id res chain seq x y z
N MET A 1 14.29 29.00 10.14
CA MET A 1 13.70 28.07 9.14
C MET A 1 12.19 27.94 9.40
N SER A 2 11.35 28.61 8.60
CA SER A 2 9.90 28.71 8.87
C SER A 2 9.18 27.37 8.69
N LYS A 3 8.16 27.10 9.52
CA LYS A 3 7.37 25.85 9.53
C LYS A 3 6.70 25.53 8.18
N THR A 4 6.50 26.55 7.34
CA THR A 4 5.87 26.45 6.01
C THR A 4 6.78 25.73 5.01
N ALA A 5 8.08 26.00 5.03
CA ALA A 5 9.06 25.37 4.15
C ALA A 5 9.21 23.86 4.41
N LYS A 6 9.20 23.43 5.68
CA LYS A 6 9.22 21.99 6.05
C LYS A 6 7.97 21.24 5.56
N ARG A 7 6.82 21.92 5.52
CA ARG A 7 5.53 21.31 5.11
C ARG A 7 5.45 21.09 3.59
N LEU A 8 6.02 22.02 2.82
CA LEU A 8 6.15 21.91 1.36
C LEU A 8 7.03 20.71 0.96
N ASN A 9 8.20 20.52 1.60
CA ASN A 9 9.07 19.35 1.37
C ASN A 9 8.32 18.02 1.57
N THR A 10 7.57 17.88 2.68
CA THR A 10 6.82 16.64 2.94
C THR A 10 5.72 16.35 1.91
N GLN A 11 5.15 17.35 1.23
CA GLN A 11 4.10 17.12 0.24
C GLN A 11 4.67 16.66 -1.10
N GLU A 12 5.81 17.22 -1.52
CA GLU A 12 6.54 16.79 -2.71
C GLU A 12 7.15 15.40 -2.55
N GLU A 13 7.77 15.12 -1.39
CA GLU A 13 8.27 13.79 -1.06
C GLU A 13 7.16 12.73 -1.13
N ARG A 14 5.97 13.02 -0.59
CA ARG A 14 4.80 12.12 -0.71
C ARG A 14 4.38 11.89 -2.16
N LYS A 15 4.43 12.92 -3.01
CA LYS A 15 4.10 12.78 -4.44
C LYS A 15 5.13 11.91 -5.15
N ILE A 16 6.43 12.07 -4.84
CA ILE A 16 7.51 11.28 -5.41
C ILE A 16 7.37 9.81 -5.01
N VAL A 17 7.17 9.53 -3.71
CA VAL A 17 6.95 8.17 -3.21
C VAL A 17 5.72 7.55 -3.85
N SER A 18 4.61 8.28 -3.98
CA SER A 18 3.40 7.79 -4.65
C SER A 18 3.65 7.47 -6.13
N ARG A 19 4.37 8.32 -6.86
CA ARG A 19 4.74 8.08 -8.26
C ARG A 19 5.64 6.85 -8.39
N ALA A 20 6.65 6.73 -7.53
CA ALA A 20 7.55 5.58 -7.49
C ALA A 20 6.78 4.27 -7.20
N ALA A 21 5.90 4.29 -6.21
CA ALA A 21 5.05 3.14 -5.87
C ALA A 21 4.14 2.73 -7.05
N LYS A 22 3.47 3.69 -7.70
CA LYS A 22 2.64 3.42 -8.88
C LYS A 22 3.45 2.80 -10.03
N LYS A 23 4.66 3.32 -10.28
CA LYS A 23 5.55 2.80 -11.32
C LYS A 23 6.01 1.38 -10.99
N ALA A 24 6.43 1.13 -9.75
CA ALA A 24 6.82 -0.20 -9.29
C ALA A 24 5.66 -1.22 -9.40
N SER A 25 4.45 -0.86 -8.96
CA SER A 25 3.26 -1.71 -9.12
C SER A 25 2.97 -2.04 -10.57
N SER A 26 3.04 -1.05 -11.47
CA SER A 26 2.80 -1.25 -12.91
C SER A 26 3.84 -2.17 -13.54
N THR A 27 5.12 -1.96 -13.23
CA THR A 27 6.21 -2.81 -13.73
C THR A 27 6.09 -4.24 -13.20
N ALA A 28 5.83 -4.43 -11.91
CA ALA A 28 5.62 -5.75 -11.32
C ALA A 28 4.43 -6.48 -11.94
N PHE A 29 3.34 -5.76 -12.23
CA PHE A 29 2.19 -6.31 -12.92
C PHE A 29 2.56 -6.81 -14.33
N ARG A 30 3.25 -5.97 -15.12
CA ARG A 30 3.68 -6.35 -16.49
C ARG A 30 4.62 -7.54 -16.50
N ILE A 31 5.61 -7.57 -15.58
CA ILE A 31 6.55 -8.68 -15.44
C ILE A 31 5.81 -9.96 -15.06
N SER A 32 4.92 -9.88 -14.08
CA SER A 32 4.19 -11.06 -13.61
C SER A 32 3.22 -11.60 -14.67
N THR A 33 2.57 -10.72 -15.45
CA THR A 33 1.76 -11.13 -16.61
C THR A 33 2.61 -11.81 -17.67
N ALA A 34 3.80 -11.27 -17.97
CA ALA A 34 4.72 -11.87 -18.94
C ALA A 34 5.28 -13.22 -18.49
N LEU A 35 5.41 -13.43 -17.18
CA LEU A 35 5.89 -14.68 -16.58
C LEU A 35 4.75 -15.64 -16.17
N GLU A 36 3.50 -15.29 -16.47
CA GLU A 36 2.31 -16.02 -16.02
C GLU A 36 2.28 -16.31 -14.50
N LEU A 37 2.87 -15.41 -13.71
CA LEU A 37 2.95 -15.56 -12.26
C LEU A 37 1.69 -14.98 -11.60
N PRO A 38 1.10 -15.69 -10.62
CA PRO A 38 -0.04 -15.19 -9.90
C PRO A 38 0.36 -14.05 -8.95
N ILE A 39 -0.42 -12.97 -8.95
CA ILE A 39 -0.13 -11.74 -8.20
C ILE A 39 -1.14 -11.56 -7.08
N GLN A 40 -0.65 -11.29 -5.87
CA GLN A 40 -1.51 -10.89 -4.75
C GLN A 40 -1.69 -9.37 -4.73
N ILE A 41 -2.93 -8.92 -4.71
CA ILE A 41 -3.31 -7.50 -4.72
C ILE A 41 -4.29 -7.23 -3.59
N VAL A 42 -4.10 -6.11 -2.90
CA VAL A 42 -5.11 -5.60 -1.95
C VAL A 42 -6.12 -4.77 -2.73
N GLN A 43 -7.37 -5.26 -2.80
CA GLN A 43 -8.48 -4.57 -3.46
C GLN A 43 -9.58 -4.29 -2.43
N GLY A 44 -9.70 -3.03 -2.02
CA GLY A 44 -10.64 -2.62 -0.98
C GLY A 44 -10.35 -3.29 0.37
N LYS A 45 -11.32 -4.06 0.89
CA LYS A 45 -11.21 -4.82 2.16
C LYS A 45 -10.84 -6.29 1.94
N LYS A 46 -10.19 -6.63 0.82
CA LYS A 46 -9.89 -8.01 0.44
C LYS A 46 -8.48 -8.12 -0.14
N ILE A 47 -7.83 -9.23 0.14
CA ILE A 47 -6.61 -9.68 -0.55
C ILE A 47 -7.08 -10.66 -1.62
N VAL A 48 -6.67 -10.39 -2.85
CA VAL A 48 -7.13 -11.09 -4.04
C VAL A 48 -5.92 -11.59 -4.81
N LEU A 49 -5.95 -12.86 -5.21
CA LEU A 49 -5.00 -13.45 -6.13
C LEU A 49 -5.53 -13.27 -7.56
N LYS A 50 -4.75 -12.64 -8.43
CA LYS A 50 -4.99 -12.65 -9.87
C LYS A 50 -4.06 -13.67 -10.49
N GLU A 51 -4.63 -14.71 -11.06
CA GLU A 51 -3.89 -15.71 -11.82
C GLU A 51 -3.65 -15.22 -13.26
N ALA A 52 -2.66 -15.82 -13.93
CA ALA A 52 -2.27 -15.43 -15.29
C ALA A 52 -3.36 -15.66 -16.34
N ASN A 53 -4.23 -16.63 -16.10
CA ASN A 53 -5.43 -16.93 -16.89
C ASN A 53 -6.53 -15.84 -16.80
N GLY A 54 -6.31 -14.77 -16.04
CA GLY A 54 -7.27 -13.68 -15.84
C GLY A 54 -8.31 -13.96 -14.75
N THR A 55 -8.31 -15.15 -14.15
CA THR A 55 -9.20 -15.48 -13.04
C THR A 55 -8.75 -14.79 -11.75
N THR A 56 -9.74 -14.46 -10.92
CA THR A 56 -9.54 -13.69 -9.71
C THR A 56 -10.09 -14.49 -8.52
N ARG A 57 -9.22 -14.86 -7.58
CA ARG A 57 -9.58 -15.61 -6.36
C ARG A 57 -9.42 -14.74 -5.11
N GLU A 58 -10.42 -14.73 -4.25
CA GLU A 58 -10.33 -14.05 -2.96
C GLU A 58 -9.54 -14.93 -1.97
N LEU A 59 -8.42 -14.42 -1.46
CA LEU A 59 -7.58 -15.13 -0.50
C LEU A 59 -7.98 -14.85 0.94
N LYS A 60 -8.28 -13.58 1.25
CA LYS A 60 -8.55 -13.18 2.63
C LYS A 60 -9.34 -11.88 2.69
N LYS A 61 -10.33 -11.83 3.56
CA LYS A 61 -11.02 -10.60 3.93
C LYS A 61 -10.20 -9.83 4.97
N ILE A 62 -9.94 -8.55 4.70
CA ILE A 62 -9.29 -7.63 5.61
C ILE A 62 -10.39 -7.00 6.48
N ASN A 63 -10.46 -7.47 7.72
CA ASN A 63 -11.36 -6.88 8.71
C ASN A 63 -10.70 -5.65 9.33
N GLN A 64 -11.40 -4.52 9.29
CA GLN A 64 -10.98 -3.33 10.00
C GLN A 64 -11.20 -3.57 11.50
N VAL A 65 -10.11 -3.67 12.25
CA VAL A 65 -10.17 -3.77 13.71
C VAL A 65 -10.08 -2.35 14.26
N LYS A 66 -11.07 -1.94 15.05
CA LYS A 66 -10.96 -0.68 15.80
C LYS A 66 -9.80 -0.83 16.78
N SER A 67 -8.81 0.05 16.68
CA SER A 67 -7.76 0.14 17.69
C SER A 67 -8.41 0.44 19.04
N ARG A 68 -8.03 -0.29 20.09
CA ARG A 68 -8.46 0.00 21.48
C ARG A 68 -7.79 1.25 22.06
N ILE A 69 -6.96 1.93 21.26
CA ILE A 69 -6.15 3.07 21.69
C ILE A 69 -6.79 4.35 21.14
N ALA A 70 -7.11 5.29 22.04
CA ALA A 70 -7.51 6.63 21.67
C ALA A 70 -6.27 7.39 21.15
N LEU A 71 -6.21 7.63 19.85
CA LEU A 71 -5.11 8.37 19.23
C LEU A 71 -5.41 9.87 19.28
N THR A 72 -4.53 10.65 19.91
CA THR A 72 -4.62 12.11 19.91
C THR A 72 -4.03 12.70 18.62
N LYS A 73 -4.45 13.91 18.27
CA LYS A 73 -3.97 14.59 17.05
C LYS A 73 -2.45 14.80 17.11
N GLY A 74 -1.74 14.28 16.11
CA GLY A 74 -0.27 14.32 16.03
C GLY A 74 0.44 13.05 16.48
N THR A 75 -0.30 12.03 16.93
CA THR A 75 0.26 10.73 17.30
C THR A 75 0.89 10.03 16.08
N LYS A 76 2.13 9.55 16.23
CA LYS A 76 2.82 8.74 15.22
C LYS A 76 2.47 7.27 15.44
N ILE A 77 2.04 6.59 14.38
CA ILE A 77 1.73 5.16 14.41
C ILE A 77 2.92 4.42 13.82
N CYS A 78 3.50 3.49 14.57
CA CYS A 78 4.58 2.62 14.12
C CYS A 78 4.06 1.18 14.04
N LEU A 79 4.45 0.46 12.99
CA LEU A 79 4.23 -0.98 12.90
C LEU A 79 5.37 -1.67 13.64
N GLN A 80 5.05 -2.44 14.66
CA GLN A 80 6.01 -3.29 15.33
C GLN A 80 5.93 -4.69 14.71
N PRO A 81 6.94 -5.13 13.95
CA PRO A 81 6.94 -6.48 13.41
C PRO A 81 6.98 -7.49 14.55
N LYS A 82 6.19 -8.56 14.43
CA LYS A 82 6.34 -9.71 15.34
C LYS A 82 7.57 -10.50 14.90
N CYS A 83 8.54 -10.61 15.79
CA CYS A 83 9.62 -11.58 15.69
C CYS A 83 9.09 -13.00 15.94
#